data_AF-A0A538C6L2-F1
#
_entry.id   AF-A0A538C6L2-F1
#
_cell.length_a   1.000
_cell.length_b   1.000
_cell.length_c   1.000
_cell.angle_alpha   90.00
_cell.angle_beta   90.00
_cell.angle_gamma   90.00
#
_symmetry.space_group_name_H-M   'P 1'
#
loop_
_entity.id
_entity.type
_entity.pdbx_description
1 polymer ?
#
loop_
_entity_poly.entity_id
_entity_poly.type
_entity_poly.pdbx_seq_one_letter_code
_entity_poly.pdbx_strand_id
1 'polypeptide(L)'
;MPTRAGALSVIRTRMSEDGGFTLIELLVVILIIGILAGIAIPNFINQTHKASDGAAKVLVRTAETAAESYATDHGGAYTGMSVAELQAIEPTLKEKSSAELLVGEANGAGGYLVEAKSTGSGHTFAIERNGAGELARTCAPEAQGGCPSGGSW
;
A
#
# COMPACT_ATOMS: atom_id res chain seq x y z
N MET A 1 7.27 -60.69 -51.57
CA MET A 1 6.32 -59.91 -50.73
C MET A 1 7.02 -59.60 -49.40
N PRO A 2 6.87 -58.37 -48.85
CA PRO A 2 7.98 -57.42 -48.76
C PRO A 2 8.74 -57.41 -47.43
N THR A 3 9.97 -56.92 -47.54
CA THR A 3 10.98 -56.66 -46.51
C THR A 3 10.52 -55.61 -45.48
N ARG A 4 10.36 -56.02 -44.21
CA ARG A 4 10.25 -55.13 -43.05
C ARG A 4 11.64 -54.65 -42.61
N ALA A 5 12.22 -53.67 -43.31
CA ALA A 5 13.55 -53.13 -42.96
C ALA A 5 13.71 -51.62 -43.18
N GLY A 6 12.62 -50.83 -43.15
CA GLY A 6 12.65 -49.42 -43.56
C GLY A 6 12.06 -48.40 -42.58
N ALA A 7 11.76 -48.75 -41.33
CA ALA A 7 11.05 -47.85 -40.40
C ALA A 7 11.90 -47.30 -39.23
N LEU A 8 13.20 -47.65 -39.15
CA LEU A 8 14.00 -47.37 -37.95
C LEU A 8 15.14 -46.34 -38.12
N SER A 9 15.39 -45.80 -39.32
CA SER A 9 16.55 -44.90 -39.53
C SER A 9 16.23 -43.40 -39.57
N VAL A 10 14.96 -42.99 -39.46
CA VAL A 10 14.56 -41.56 -39.60
C VAL A 10 14.54 -40.80 -38.28
N ILE A 11 14.59 -41.50 -37.13
CA ILE A 11 14.53 -40.85 -35.81
C ILE A 11 15.91 -40.36 -35.33
N ARG A 12 17.02 -40.75 -36.00
CA ARG A 12 18.39 -40.52 -35.49
C ARG A 12 19.05 -39.19 -35.89
N THR A 13 18.35 -38.30 -36.60
CA THR A 13 19.00 -37.10 -37.19
C THR A 13 18.50 -35.76 -36.64
N ARG A 14 17.88 -35.74 -35.45
CA ARG A 14 17.35 -34.50 -34.83
C ARG A 14 17.83 -34.26 -33.39
N MET A 15 18.91 -34.91 -32.94
CA MET A 15 19.43 -34.79 -31.55
C MET A 15 20.84 -34.18 -31.48
N SER A 16 21.31 -33.49 -32.53
CA SER A 16 22.67 -32.92 -32.56
C SER A 16 22.71 -31.41 -32.78
N GLU A 17 21.59 -30.73 -32.57
CA GLU A 17 21.47 -29.26 -32.61
C GLU A 17 20.96 -28.68 -31.28
N ASP A 18 20.98 -29.46 -30.20
CA ASP A 18 20.74 -28.92 -28.85
C ASP A 18 22.07 -28.34 -28.31
N GLY A 19 22.39 -27.12 -28.76
CA GLY A 19 23.43 -26.30 -28.18
C GLY A 19 23.08 -25.97 -26.73
N GLY A 20 23.72 -26.66 -25.78
CA GLY A 20 23.53 -26.39 -24.35
C GLY A 20 24.01 -24.99 -23.96
N PHE A 21 23.30 -24.35 -23.03
CA PHE A 21 23.70 -23.08 -22.40
C PHE A 21 25.09 -23.22 -21.77
N THR A 22 25.97 -22.24 -22.03
CA THR A 22 27.27 -22.20 -21.37
C THR A 22 27.15 -21.65 -19.95
N LEU A 23 28.01 -22.12 -19.03
CA LEU A 23 28.06 -21.59 -17.66
C LEU A 23 28.41 -20.10 -17.63
N ILE A 24 29.19 -19.62 -18.61
CA ILE A 24 29.56 -18.21 -18.72
C ILE A 24 28.40 -17.33 -19.17
N GLU A 25 27.51 -17.83 -20.02
CA GLU A 25 26.27 -17.13 -20.39
C GLU A 25 25.33 -16.95 -19.19
N LEU A 26 25.16 -17.99 -18.38
CA LEU A 26 24.36 -17.84 -17.16
C LEU A 26 25.03 -16.93 -16.13
N LEU A 27 26.36 -16.96 -16.03
CA LEU A 27 27.12 -16.09 -15.13
C LEU A 27 26.97 -14.60 -15.49
N VAL A 28 27.09 -14.25 -16.77
CA VAL A 28 26.96 -12.84 -17.18
C VAL A 28 25.53 -12.32 -16.99
N VAL A 29 24.52 -13.19 -17.18
CA VAL A 29 23.11 -12.82 -16.98
C VAL A 29 22.81 -12.51 -15.51
N ILE A 30 23.22 -13.39 -14.58
CA ILE A 30 23.00 -13.12 -13.15
C ILE A 30 23.80 -11.91 -12.67
N LEU A 31 24.96 -11.63 -13.28
CA LEU A 31 25.74 -10.42 -12.99
C LEU A 31 24.98 -9.16 -13.40
N ILE A 32 24.41 -9.14 -14.61
CA ILE A 32 23.64 -7.98 -15.09
C ILE A 32 22.37 -7.80 -14.25
N ILE A 33 21.62 -8.88 -13.97
CA ILE A 33 20.42 -8.83 -13.11
C ILE A 33 20.79 -8.35 -11.70
N GLY A 34 21.93 -8.78 -11.16
CA GLY A 34 22.43 -8.32 -9.86
C GLY A 34 22.66 -6.81 -9.79
N ILE A 35 23.29 -6.23 -10.82
CA ILE A 35 23.52 -4.77 -10.90
C ILE A 35 22.18 -4.02 -10.98
N LEU A 36 21.27 -4.47 -11.84
CA LEU A 36 19.96 -3.84 -12.01
C LEU A 36 19.11 -3.93 -10.73
N ALA A 37 19.10 -5.11 -10.09
CA ALA A 37 18.37 -5.33 -8.83
C ALA A 37 18.91 -4.43 -7.71
N GLY A 38 20.22 -4.24 -7.60
CA GLY A 38 20.84 -3.37 -6.60
C GLY A 38 20.35 -1.92 -6.65
N ILE A 39 20.11 -1.38 -7.85
CA ILE A 39 19.59 -0.01 -8.03
C ILE A 39 18.06 0.02 -7.91
N ALA A 40 17.37 -1.00 -8.44
CA ALA A 40 15.92 -1.00 -8.54
C ALA A 40 15.20 -1.25 -7.21
N ILE A 41 15.70 -2.18 -6.38
CA ILE A 41 15.08 -2.59 -5.11
C ILE A 41 14.87 -1.41 -4.13
N PRO A 42 15.89 -0.59 -3.79
CA PRO A 42 15.69 0.50 -2.82
C PRO A 42 14.70 1.56 -3.33
N ASN A 43 14.70 1.84 -4.64
CA ASN A 43 13.73 2.75 -5.24
C ASN A 43 12.31 2.17 -5.16
N PHE A 44 12.13 0.91 -5.51
CA PHE A 44 10.85 0.23 -5.43
C PHE A 44 10.27 0.26 -4.00
N ILE A 45 11.07 -0.04 -2.98
CA ILE A 45 10.65 0.02 -1.57
C ILE A 45 10.17 1.44 -1.22
N ASN A 46 10.94 2.47 -1.57
CA ASN A 46 10.54 3.85 -1.31
C ASN A 46 9.22 4.24 -2.00
N GLN A 47 8.99 3.76 -3.22
CA GLN A 47 7.72 4.00 -3.93
C GLN A 47 6.55 3.26 -3.26
N THR A 48 6.77 2.04 -2.76
CA THR A 48 5.74 1.32 -2.00
C THR A 48 5.39 2.02 -0.70
N HIS A 49 6.36 2.60 0.01
CA HIS A 49 6.13 3.39 1.22
C HIS A 49 5.32 4.66 0.93
N LYS A 50 5.62 5.36 -0.18
CA LYS A 50 4.83 6.52 -0.60
C LYS A 50 3.40 6.16 -0.98
N ALA A 51 3.20 4.98 -1.60
CA ALA A 51 1.89 4.48 -1.92
C ALA A 51 1.07 4.16 -0.66
N SER A 52 1.68 3.54 0.35
CA SER A 52 1.02 3.27 1.63
C SER A 52 0.74 4.56 2.41
N ASP A 53 1.61 5.57 2.34
CA ASP A 53 1.35 6.90 2.89
C ASP A 53 0.15 7.57 2.21
N GLY A 54 0.08 7.48 0.89
CA GLY A 54 -1.09 7.92 0.12
C GLY A 54 -2.37 7.20 0.54
N ALA A 55 -2.30 5.90 0.77
CA ALA A 55 -3.43 5.11 1.26
C ALA A 55 -3.88 5.58 2.65
N ALA A 56 -2.96 5.85 3.57
CA ALA A 56 -3.29 6.36 4.90
C ALA A 56 -3.99 7.73 4.84
N LYS A 57 -3.52 8.64 3.97
CA LYS A 57 -4.17 9.93 3.71
C LYS A 57 -5.59 9.79 3.17
N VAL A 58 -5.82 8.83 2.27
CA VAL A 58 -7.16 8.53 1.74
C VAL A 58 -8.04 7.93 2.83
N LEU A 59 -7.48 7.06 3.66
CA LEU A 59 -8.21 6.40 4.75
C LEU A 59 -8.73 7.42 5.78
N VAL A 60 -7.91 8.38 6.20
CA VAL A 60 -8.38 9.43 7.12
C VAL A 60 -9.40 10.38 6.50
N ARG A 61 -9.34 10.68 5.19
CA ARG A 61 -10.39 11.46 4.51
C ARG A 61 -11.72 10.70 4.43
N THR A 62 -11.62 9.39 4.25
CA THR A 62 -12.78 8.49 4.28
C THR A 62 -13.35 8.45 5.70
N ALA A 63 -12.50 8.39 6.72
CA ALA A 63 -12.92 8.45 8.12
C ALA A 63 -13.51 9.82 8.51
N GLU A 64 -12.97 10.94 7.99
CA GLU A 64 -13.57 12.28 8.10
C GLU A 64 -14.99 12.30 7.53
N THR A 65 -15.18 11.73 6.34
CA THR A 65 -16.52 11.61 5.72
C THR A 65 -17.47 10.77 6.58
N ALA A 66 -16.98 9.66 7.14
CA ALA A 66 -17.76 8.83 8.06
C ALA A 66 -18.08 9.55 9.38
N ALA A 67 -17.18 10.40 9.89
CA ALA A 67 -17.38 11.20 11.08
C ALA A 67 -18.47 12.28 10.85
N GLU A 68 -18.43 12.98 9.72
CA GLU A 68 -19.48 13.94 9.34
C GLU A 68 -20.85 13.24 9.17
N SER A 69 -20.85 12.02 8.64
CA SER A 69 -22.05 11.18 8.54
C SER A 69 -22.57 10.79 9.94
N TYR A 70 -21.68 10.38 10.85
CA TYR A 70 -22.03 10.10 12.25
C TYR A 70 -22.67 11.33 12.90
N ALA A 71 -22.07 12.51 12.76
CA ALA A 71 -22.63 13.73 13.33
C ALA A 71 -24.01 14.08 12.77
N THR A 72 -24.24 13.83 11.48
CA THR A 72 -25.56 14.02 10.85
C THR A 72 -26.64 13.18 11.54
N ASP A 73 -26.33 11.93 11.89
CA ASP A 73 -27.25 11.03 12.60
C ASP A 73 -27.39 11.37 14.10
N HIS A 74 -26.43 12.10 14.67
CA HIS A 74 -26.35 12.45 16.10
C HIS A 74 -26.60 13.94 16.37
N GLY A 75 -27.41 14.61 15.54
CA GLY A 75 -27.85 15.99 15.78
C GLY A 75 -26.73 17.03 15.70
N GLY A 76 -25.71 16.77 14.89
CA GLY A 76 -24.54 17.63 14.68
C GLY A 76 -23.43 17.45 15.72
N ALA A 77 -23.54 16.48 16.62
CA ALA A 77 -22.53 16.21 17.64
C ALA A 77 -21.69 14.98 17.31
N TYR A 78 -20.42 15.03 17.67
CA TYR A 78 -19.47 13.92 17.52
C TYR A 78 -19.34 13.08 18.79
N THR A 79 -20.00 13.46 19.89
CA THR A 79 -19.91 12.75 21.17
C THR A 79 -20.33 11.29 21.02
N GLY A 80 -19.55 10.39 21.63
CA GLY A 80 -19.75 8.95 21.55
C GLY A 80 -18.98 8.28 20.41
N MET A 81 -18.59 9.04 19.37
CA MET A 81 -17.93 8.50 18.18
C MET A 81 -16.67 7.71 18.52
N SER A 82 -16.56 6.55 17.89
CA SER A 82 -15.48 5.57 18.02
C SER A 82 -15.10 5.01 16.65
N VAL A 83 -13.91 4.40 16.55
CA VAL A 83 -13.48 3.66 15.34
C VAL A 83 -14.50 2.61 14.92
N ALA A 84 -15.13 1.93 15.87
CA ALA A 84 -16.13 0.90 15.60
C ALA A 84 -17.40 1.47 14.94
N GLU A 85 -17.84 2.65 15.36
CA GLU A 85 -18.99 3.34 14.75
C GLU A 85 -18.65 3.85 13.36
N LEU A 86 -17.47 4.44 13.18
CA LEU A 86 -17.00 4.86 11.85
C LEU A 86 -16.92 3.66 10.89
N GLN A 87 -16.44 2.51 11.35
CA GLN A 87 -16.38 1.27 10.58
C GLN A 87 -17.76 0.61 10.35
N ALA A 88 -18.77 0.96 11.14
CA ALA A 88 -20.15 0.55 10.89
C ALA A 88 -20.78 1.38 9.77
N ILE A 89 -20.45 2.68 9.72
CA ILE A 89 -20.88 3.61 8.67
C ILE A 89 -20.16 3.33 7.35
N GLU A 90 -18.83 3.17 7.40
CA GLU A 90 -17.99 2.93 6.23
C GLU A 90 -17.13 1.67 6.43
N PRO A 91 -17.60 0.48 6.00
CA PRO A 91 -16.92 -0.79 6.23
C PRO A 91 -15.52 -0.89 5.64
N THR A 92 -15.19 -0.10 4.60
CA THR A 92 -13.83 -0.10 4.01
C THR A 92 -12.77 0.39 4.98
N LEU A 93 -13.14 1.10 6.05
CA LEU A 93 -12.24 1.49 7.15
C LEU A 93 -11.72 0.30 7.98
N LYS A 94 -12.21 -0.93 7.73
CA LYS A 94 -11.71 -2.17 8.34
C LYS A 94 -10.50 -2.74 7.60
N GLU A 95 -10.24 -2.29 6.37
CA GLU A 95 -9.11 -2.76 5.57
C GLU A 95 -7.79 -2.33 6.22
N LYS A 96 -6.81 -3.26 6.27
CA LYS A 96 -5.49 -3.05 6.89
C LYS A 96 -4.33 -3.37 5.95
N SER A 97 -4.59 -3.50 4.66
CA SER A 97 -3.60 -3.95 3.67
C SER A 97 -2.50 -2.90 3.46
N SER A 98 -2.88 -1.65 3.22
CA SER A 98 -1.94 -0.54 2.92
C SER A 98 -1.90 0.53 4.01
N ALA A 99 -2.96 0.66 4.78
CA ALA A 99 -3.06 1.58 5.92
C ALA A 99 -4.11 1.05 6.91
N GLU A 100 -4.03 1.48 8.16
CA GLU A 100 -4.93 1.09 9.24
C GLU A 100 -5.44 2.34 9.97
N LEU A 101 -6.75 2.43 10.19
CA LEU A 101 -7.34 3.47 11.04
C LEU A 101 -7.08 3.11 12.51
N LEU A 102 -6.38 4.00 13.23
CA LEU A 102 -5.97 3.81 14.62
C LEU A 102 -6.87 4.57 15.59
N VAL A 103 -7.23 5.80 15.21
CA VAL A 103 -8.03 6.71 16.04
C VAL A 103 -9.23 7.18 15.24
N GLY A 104 -10.36 7.30 15.93
CA GLY A 104 -11.60 7.83 15.42
C GLY A 104 -12.44 8.14 16.64
N GLU A 105 -12.26 9.32 17.20
CA GLU A 105 -12.87 9.69 18.47
C GLU A 105 -13.35 11.15 18.49
N ALA A 106 -14.31 11.43 19.37
CA ALA A 106 -14.82 12.77 19.58
C ALA A 106 -13.74 13.68 20.22
N ASN A 107 -13.59 14.88 19.69
CA ASN A 107 -12.79 15.95 20.28
C ASN A 107 -13.72 17.05 20.81
N GLY A 108 -14.44 16.72 21.88
CA GLY A 108 -15.57 17.50 22.37
C GLY A 108 -16.83 17.32 21.50
N ALA A 109 -17.90 18.05 21.84
CA ALA A 109 -19.19 17.88 21.16
C ALA A 109 -19.14 18.29 19.67
N GLY A 110 -18.34 19.31 19.34
CA GLY A 110 -18.25 19.87 17.99
C GLY A 110 -17.02 19.43 17.20
N GLY A 111 -16.23 18.47 17.67
CA GLY A 111 -14.95 18.13 17.04
C GLY A 111 -14.70 16.63 17.00
N TYR A 112 -13.72 16.23 16.20
CA TYR A 112 -13.24 14.86 16.13
C TYR A 112 -11.75 14.80 15.83
N LEU A 113 -11.15 13.64 16.13
CA LEU A 113 -9.83 13.25 15.68
C LEU A 113 -9.94 11.90 14.97
N VAL A 114 -9.44 11.85 13.74
CA VAL A 114 -9.23 10.59 13.01
C VAL A 114 -7.76 10.46 12.65
N GLU A 115 -7.15 9.31 12.90
CA GLU A 115 -5.75 9.03 12.60
C GLU A 115 -5.60 7.66 11.96
N ALA A 116 -4.85 7.58 10.86
CA ALA A 116 -4.46 6.34 10.22
C ALA A 116 -2.94 6.21 10.12
N LYS A 117 -2.47 4.97 10.15
CA LYS A 117 -1.06 4.61 9.97
C LYS A 117 -0.85 3.83 8.68
N SER A 118 0.14 4.25 7.91
CA SER A 118 0.66 3.55 6.74
C SER A 118 1.31 2.23 7.17
N THR A 119 0.89 1.09 6.60
CA THR A 119 1.47 -0.22 6.97
C THR A 119 2.85 -0.45 6.38
N GLY A 120 3.15 0.20 5.24
CA GLY A 120 4.45 0.09 4.57
C GLY A 120 5.53 0.94 5.24
N SER A 121 5.24 2.22 5.52
CA SER A 121 6.23 3.15 6.08
C SER A 121 6.19 3.27 7.61
N GLY A 122 5.03 2.96 8.23
CA GLY A 122 4.76 3.24 9.64
C GLY A 122 4.39 4.69 9.95
N HIS A 123 4.34 5.59 8.97
CA HIS A 123 3.96 6.99 9.15
C HIS A 123 2.47 7.13 9.51
N THR A 124 2.16 8.08 10.37
CA THR A 124 0.77 8.42 10.75
C THR A 124 0.31 9.70 10.06
N PHE A 125 -0.97 9.74 9.74
CA PHE A 125 -1.66 10.87 9.15
C PHE A 125 -2.96 11.06 9.91
N ALA A 126 -3.26 12.28 10.32
CA ALA A 126 -4.43 12.62 11.10
C ALA A 126 -5.18 13.81 10.51
N ILE A 127 -6.49 13.84 10.77
CA ILE A 127 -7.36 14.99 10.56
C ILE A 127 -8.07 15.25 11.88
N GLU A 128 -7.91 16.47 12.38
CA GLU A 128 -8.56 16.94 13.59
C GLU A 128 -9.50 18.09 13.24
N ARG A 129 -10.76 17.98 13.63
CA ARG A 129 -11.72 19.08 13.64
C ARG A 129 -11.86 19.55 15.07
N ASN A 130 -11.57 20.82 15.34
CA ASN A 130 -11.80 21.38 16.66
C ASN A 130 -13.28 21.78 16.86
N GLY A 131 -13.66 22.15 18.09
CA GLY A 131 -15.03 22.58 18.41
C GLY A 131 -15.51 23.86 17.70
N ALA A 132 -14.60 24.64 17.12
CA ALA A 132 -14.93 25.82 16.31
C ALA A 132 -15.10 25.48 14.81
N GLY A 133 -14.82 24.25 14.40
CA GLY A 133 -14.89 23.78 13.02
C GLY A 133 -13.64 24.04 12.19
N GLU A 134 -12.52 24.41 12.82
CA GLU A 134 -11.23 24.48 12.15
C GLU A 134 -10.66 23.07 11.98
N LEU A 135 -10.14 22.80 10.78
CA LEU A 135 -9.54 21.52 10.41
C LEU A 135 -8.01 21.63 10.41
N ALA A 136 -7.35 20.75 11.16
CA ALA A 136 -5.91 20.53 11.11
C ALA A 136 -5.62 19.17 10.46
N ARG A 137 -4.66 19.15 9.53
CA ARG A 137 -4.17 17.91 8.90
C ARG A 137 -2.72 17.75 9.26
N THR A 138 -2.41 16.70 10.01
CA THR A 138 -1.07 16.49 10.57
C THR A 138 -0.52 15.12 10.21
N CYS A 139 0.79 14.98 10.19
CA CYS A 139 1.48 13.72 9.92
C CYS A 139 2.76 13.61 10.74
N ALA A 140 3.16 12.36 11.02
CA ALA A 140 4.39 12.07 11.72
C ALA A 140 5.05 10.79 11.18
N PRO A 141 6.39 10.70 11.18
CA PRO A 141 7.36 11.75 11.50
C PRO A 141 7.47 12.81 10.39
N GLU A 142 7.87 14.03 10.76
CA GLU A 142 8.02 15.15 9.82
C GLU A 142 9.21 14.96 8.86
N ALA A 143 9.13 15.59 7.69
CA ALA A 143 10.15 15.59 6.64
C ALA A 143 10.53 14.20 6.09
N GLN A 144 9.64 13.20 6.23
CA GLN A 144 9.88 11.82 5.80
C GLN A 144 8.72 11.29 4.95
N GLY A 145 9.05 10.55 3.89
CA GLY A 145 8.08 9.91 2.99
C GLY A 145 7.02 10.89 2.46
N GLY A 146 5.76 10.61 2.76
CA GLY A 146 4.61 11.46 2.41
C GLY A 146 4.36 12.65 3.34
N CYS A 147 5.18 12.88 4.37
CA CYS A 147 5.00 13.94 5.36
C CYS A 147 5.98 15.12 5.13
N PRO A 148 5.49 16.35 4.88
CA PRO A 148 6.34 17.53 4.73
C PRO A 148 7.06 17.95 6.02
N SER A 149 8.02 18.88 5.91
CA SER A 149 8.85 19.36 7.02
C SER A 149 8.12 20.20 8.07
N GLY A 150 6.86 20.57 7.82
CA GLY A 150 6.00 21.29 8.78
C GLY A 150 4.93 20.40 9.40
N GLY A 151 5.06 19.07 9.26
CA GLY A 151 4.12 18.10 9.83
C GLY A 151 2.69 18.20 9.32
N SER A 152 2.43 19.01 8.29
CA SER A 152 1.09 19.28 7.74
C SER A 152 1.03 18.86 6.27
N TRP A 153 -0.09 18.30 5.82
CA TRP A 153 -0.21 17.66 4.49
C TRP A 153 -1.55 17.89 3.79
#